data_AF-A0A2I0CQ02-F1
#
_entry.id   AF-A0A2I0CQ02-F1
#
_cell.length_a   1.000
_cell.length_b   1.000
_cell.length_c   1.000
_cell.angle_alpha   90.00
_cell.angle_beta   90.00
_cell.angle_gamma   90.00
#
_symmetry.space_group_name_H-M   'P 1'
#
loop_
_entity.id
_entity.type
_entity.pdbx_description
1 polymer ?
#
loop_
_entity_poly.entity_id
_entity_poly.type
_entity_poly.pdbx_seq_one_letter_code
_entity_poly.pdbx_strand_id
1 'polypeptide(L)'
;MTLCNHCASRQMPAARFCSSCGQPLDSQPVSPAAEREEWYRAVIGPRHSAYYLRQFQRFDAAGKAGISWHWPAFFISFYWLLYRKLWLHGLAYFSLPYVLMLLLGLLGVAAGEAAGSVIGLGYLLYLLAILLLPPLYANAWYYRACQRKIAEARASSTDPQRQFALLAANGGTSHAALFLILAVFCVAVVGILAAIAIPAYHDYSQRARVAQAEVLGRSASVVVSSYYYRQQQLPSSLAEAGFATPLPDSVQRIELDAESGTLHITLAGTTLAGQQLLLVAQPQADGRLEWQCRSEQISDKYLPGRCREQP
;
A
#
# COMPACT_ATOMS: atom_id res chain seq x y z
N MET A 1 -62.31 -23.15 -5.43
CA MET A 1 -62.04 -24.61 -5.48
C MET A 1 -61.12 -24.84 -6.64
N THR A 2 -60.02 -25.56 -6.43
CA THR A 2 -59.01 -25.83 -7.48
C THR A 2 -59.37 -27.17 -8.12
N LEU A 3 -59.37 -27.27 -9.45
CA LEU A 3 -59.61 -28.52 -10.16
C LEU A 3 -58.28 -29.22 -10.40
N CYS A 4 -58.20 -30.52 -10.12
CA CYS A 4 -57.02 -31.30 -10.45
C CYS A 4 -56.93 -31.49 -11.98
N ASN A 5 -55.83 -31.06 -12.61
CA ASN A 5 -55.63 -31.21 -14.06
C ASN A 5 -55.51 -32.67 -14.53
N HIS A 6 -55.29 -33.62 -13.61
CA HIS A 6 -55.08 -35.03 -13.97
C HIS A 6 -56.34 -35.88 -13.83
N CYS A 7 -57.17 -35.63 -12.80
CA CYS A 7 -58.36 -36.44 -12.52
C CYS A 7 -59.66 -35.61 -12.43
N ALA A 8 -59.61 -34.31 -12.71
CA ALA A 8 -60.74 -33.37 -12.68
C ALA A 8 -61.53 -33.32 -11.36
N SER A 9 -60.98 -33.84 -10.27
CA SER A 9 -61.60 -33.75 -8.94
C SER A 9 -61.53 -32.34 -8.38
N ARG A 10 -62.59 -31.91 -7.67
CA ARG A 10 -62.62 -30.60 -6.99
C ARG A 10 -61.88 -30.69 -5.68
N GLN A 11 -60.92 -29.79 -5.48
CA GLN A 11 -60.04 -29.78 -4.33
C GLN A 11 -60.23 -28.49 -3.52
N MET A 12 -59.90 -28.58 -2.23
CA MET A 12 -59.91 -27.43 -1.33
C MET A 12 -58.89 -26.38 -1.78
N PRO A 13 -59.16 -25.07 -1.64
CA PRO A 13 -58.32 -23.99 -2.17
C PRO A 13 -56.85 -24.01 -1.70
N ALA A 14 -56.52 -24.70 -0.60
CA ALA A 14 -55.17 -24.77 -0.02
C ALA A 14 -54.55 -26.18 -0.05
N ALA A 15 -55.15 -27.14 -0.76
CA ALA A 15 -54.61 -28.50 -0.86
C ALA A 15 -53.36 -28.53 -1.75
N ARG A 16 -52.22 -28.97 -1.21
CA ARG A 16 -50.96 -29.15 -1.97
C ARG A 16 -50.95 -30.41 -2.83
N PHE A 17 -51.72 -31.43 -2.44
CA PHE A 17 -51.86 -32.70 -3.14
C PHE A 17 -53.33 -33.02 -3.37
N CYS A 18 -53.61 -33.67 -4.49
CA CYS A 18 -54.95 -34.13 -4.86
C CYS A 18 -55.37 -35.28 -3.95
N SER A 19 -56.50 -35.13 -3.25
CA SER A 19 -57.03 -36.17 -2.37
C SER A 19 -57.44 -37.46 -3.10
N SER A 20 -57.77 -37.39 -4.39
CA SER A 20 -58.21 -38.55 -5.18
C SER A 20 -57.07 -39.31 -5.86
N CYS A 21 -56.06 -38.62 -6.38
CA CYS A 21 -54.99 -39.26 -7.17
C CYS A 21 -53.57 -39.05 -6.60
N GLY A 22 -53.43 -38.33 -5.49
CA GLY A 22 -52.15 -38.09 -4.82
C GLY A 22 -51.20 -37.14 -5.55
N GLN A 23 -51.55 -36.64 -6.73
CA GLN A 23 -50.70 -35.72 -7.50
C GLN A 23 -50.64 -34.32 -6.90
N PRO A 24 -49.47 -33.64 -6.90
CA PRO A 24 -49.38 -32.26 -6.43
C PRO A 24 -50.25 -31.32 -7.28
N LEU A 25 -51.05 -30.48 -6.63
CA LEU A 25 -51.95 -29.54 -7.29
C LEU A 25 -51.24 -28.23 -7.72
N ASP A 26 -50.07 -27.97 -7.12
CA ASP A 26 -49.22 -26.80 -7.39
C ASP A 26 -48.17 -27.02 -8.49
N SER A 27 -48.21 -28.14 -9.22
CA SER A 27 -47.28 -28.38 -10.33
C SER A 27 -47.72 -27.62 -11.59
N GLN A 28 -47.78 -26.29 -11.52
CA GLN A 28 -47.58 -25.49 -12.72
C GLN A 28 -46.18 -25.88 -13.27
N PRO A 29 -46.04 -26.29 -14.54
CA PRO A 29 -44.71 -26.51 -15.10
C PRO A 29 -43.91 -25.22 -14.89
N VAL A 30 -42.81 -25.32 -14.14
CA VAL A 30 -41.94 -24.18 -13.87
C VAL A 30 -41.55 -23.61 -15.23
N SER A 31 -41.88 -22.35 -15.48
CA SER A 31 -41.57 -21.75 -16.77
C SER A 31 -40.05 -21.80 -16.97
N PRO A 32 -39.54 -22.01 -18.20
CA PRO A 32 -38.10 -22.01 -18.46
C PRO A 32 -37.40 -20.71 -18.03
N ALA A 33 -38.15 -19.62 -17.86
CA ALA A 33 -37.66 -18.37 -17.29
C ALA A 33 -37.49 -18.43 -15.76
N ALA A 34 -38.48 -18.99 -15.05
CA ALA A 34 -38.43 -19.16 -13.60
C ALA A 34 -37.32 -20.13 -13.18
N GLU A 35 -37.12 -21.22 -13.93
CA GLU A 35 -36.02 -22.16 -13.68
C GLU A 35 -34.67 -21.43 -13.84
N ARG A 36 -34.43 -20.74 -14.97
CA ARG A 36 -33.19 -19.99 -15.21
C ARG A 36 -32.89 -18.97 -14.11
N GLU A 37 -33.91 -18.29 -13.61
CA GLU A 37 -33.75 -17.33 -12.52
C GLU A 37 -33.24 -17.99 -11.23
N GLU A 38 -33.73 -19.19 -10.90
CA GLU A 38 -33.26 -19.97 -9.76
C GLU A 38 -31.78 -20.36 -9.90
N TRP A 39 -31.38 -20.82 -11.09
CA TRP A 39 -29.98 -21.09 -11.42
C TRP A 39 -29.09 -19.85 -11.27
N TYR A 40 -29.55 -18.67 -11.72
CA TYR A 40 -28.79 -17.44 -11.55
C TYR A 40 -28.66 -17.03 -10.08
N ARG A 41 -29.73 -17.14 -9.29
CA ARG A 41 -29.70 -16.85 -7.85
C ARG A 41 -28.68 -17.73 -7.12
N ALA A 42 -28.63 -19.02 -7.46
CA ALA A 42 -27.67 -19.95 -6.88
C ALA A 42 -26.21 -19.54 -7.15
N VAL A 43 -25.90 -19.05 -8.35
CA VAL A 43 -24.53 -18.62 -8.71
C VAL A 43 -24.16 -17.25 -8.18
N ILE A 44 -25.07 -16.28 -8.27
CA ILE A 44 -24.79 -14.89 -7.87
C ILE A 44 -24.64 -14.77 -6.35
N GLY A 45 -25.41 -15.57 -5.61
CA GLY A 45 -25.52 -15.49 -4.16
C GLY A 45 -26.52 -14.43 -3.70
N PRO A 46 -26.71 -14.28 -2.38
CA PRO A 46 -27.79 -13.47 -1.82
C PRO A 46 -27.60 -11.95 -2.00
N ARG A 47 -26.36 -11.47 -2.14
CA ARG A 47 -26.05 -10.03 -2.21
C ARG A 47 -26.16 -9.49 -3.63
N HIS A 48 -26.98 -8.46 -3.79
CA HIS A 48 -27.23 -7.75 -5.07
C HIS A 48 -27.76 -8.64 -6.20
N SER A 49 -28.38 -9.79 -5.87
CA SER A 49 -28.98 -10.71 -6.85
C SER A 49 -30.01 -10.00 -7.73
N ALA A 50 -30.89 -9.19 -7.14
CA ALA A 50 -31.94 -8.46 -7.86
C ALA A 50 -31.40 -7.57 -9.01
N TYR A 51 -30.25 -6.91 -8.80
CA TYR A 51 -29.62 -6.09 -9.83
C TYR A 51 -29.14 -6.93 -11.01
N TYR A 52 -28.37 -8.00 -10.73
CA TYR A 52 -27.82 -8.85 -11.77
C TYR A 52 -28.90 -9.65 -12.49
N LEU A 53 -29.93 -10.13 -11.79
CA LEU A 53 -31.08 -10.80 -12.39
C LEU A 53 -31.77 -9.94 -13.43
N ARG A 54 -32.06 -8.67 -13.10
CA ARG A 54 -32.65 -7.72 -14.06
C ARG A 54 -31.77 -7.57 -15.31
N GLN A 55 -30.45 -7.50 -15.13
CA GLN A 55 -29.54 -7.35 -16.26
C GLN A 55 -29.41 -8.63 -17.09
N PHE A 56 -29.41 -9.79 -16.45
CA PHE A 56 -29.32 -11.10 -17.11
C PHE A 56 -30.59 -11.40 -17.91
N GLN A 57 -31.77 -11.13 -17.34
CA GLN A 57 -33.05 -11.23 -18.05
C GLN A 57 -33.09 -10.36 -19.31
N ARG A 58 -32.51 -9.14 -19.27
CA ARG A 58 -32.38 -8.29 -20.47
C ARG A 58 -31.48 -8.91 -21.53
N PHE A 59 -30.37 -9.52 -21.14
CA PHE A 59 -29.46 -10.21 -22.07
C PHE A 59 -30.07 -11.49 -22.64
N ASP A 60 -30.80 -12.24 -21.83
CA ASP A 60 -31.58 -13.40 -22.26
C ASP A 60 -32.64 -13.01 -23.30
N ALA A 61 -33.41 -11.94 -23.02
CA ALA A 61 -34.44 -11.45 -23.94
C ALA A 61 -33.85 -10.93 -25.27
N ALA A 62 -32.65 -10.35 -25.22
CA ALA A 62 -31.93 -9.91 -26.42
C ALA A 62 -31.15 -11.04 -27.13
N GLY A 63 -31.06 -12.23 -26.53
CA GLY A 63 -30.26 -13.35 -27.03
C GLY A 63 -28.75 -13.15 -27.01
N LYS A 64 -28.24 -12.01 -26.51
CA LYS A 64 -26.82 -11.68 -26.45
C LYS A 64 -26.46 -10.78 -25.27
N ALA A 65 -25.28 -11.01 -24.71
CA ALA A 65 -24.68 -10.10 -23.74
C ALA A 65 -24.26 -8.80 -24.44
N GLY A 66 -24.79 -7.67 -23.98
CA GLY A 66 -24.58 -6.35 -24.56
C GLY A 66 -23.84 -5.38 -23.64
N ILE A 67 -23.64 -4.16 -24.15
CA ILE A 67 -23.04 -3.05 -23.40
C ILE A 67 -24.01 -2.58 -22.31
N SER A 68 -23.50 -2.38 -21.11
CA SER A 68 -24.27 -1.80 -20.00
C SER A 68 -23.33 -1.18 -18.98
N TRP A 69 -23.64 0.03 -18.52
CA TRP A 69 -22.83 0.72 -17.53
C TRP A 69 -22.86 0.01 -16.17
N HIS A 70 -21.70 -0.09 -15.52
CA HIS A 70 -21.56 -0.69 -14.20
C HIS A 70 -20.72 0.20 -13.28
N TRP A 71 -21.40 0.95 -12.40
CA TRP A 71 -20.79 1.95 -11.53
C TRP A 71 -19.64 1.43 -10.66
N PRO A 72 -19.75 0.29 -9.94
CA PRO A 72 -18.62 -0.18 -9.14
C PRO A 72 -17.40 -0.55 -9.98
N ALA A 73 -17.60 -1.07 -11.19
CA ALA A 73 -16.47 -1.41 -12.06
C ALA A 73 -15.76 -0.15 -12.58
N PHE A 74 -16.44 0.99 -12.69
CA PHE A 74 -15.79 2.23 -13.11
C PHE A 74 -14.74 2.70 -12.08
N PHE A 75 -15.08 2.73 -10.79
CA PHE A 75 -14.17 3.21 -9.76
C PHE A 75 -13.15 2.17 -9.30
N ILE A 76 -13.55 0.89 -9.25
CA ILE A 76 -12.74 -0.19 -8.66
C ILE A 76 -12.74 -1.44 -9.56
N SER A 77 -12.48 -1.26 -10.86
CA SER A 77 -12.42 -2.32 -11.90
C SER A 77 -11.69 -3.58 -11.45
N PHE A 78 -10.40 -3.44 -11.11
CA PHE A 78 -9.54 -4.56 -10.74
C PHE A 78 -10.10 -5.35 -9.56
N TYR A 79 -10.48 -4.64 -8.49
CA TYR A 79 -11.04 -5.24 -7.29
C TYR A 79 -12.37 -5.94 -7.55
N TRP A 80 -13.25 -5.31 -8.33
CA TRP A 80 -14.54 -5.90 -8.68
C TRP A 80 -14.39 -7.21 -9.46
N LEU A 81 -13.44 -7.27 -10.40
CA LEU A 81 -13.14 -8.49 -11.17
C LEU A 81 -12.70 -9.63 -10.24
N LEU A 82 -11.75 -9.37 -9.33
CA LEU A 82 -11.26 -10.38 -8.39
C LEU A 82 -12.34 -10.79 -7.38
N TYR A 83 -13.10 -9.82 -6.87
CA TYR A 83 -14.20 -10.05 -5.93
C TYR A 83 -15.26 -11.00 -6.50
N ARG A 84 -15.60 -10.88 -7.80
CA ARG A 84 -16.54 -11.76 -8.51
C ARG A 84 -15.88 -13.00 -9.14
N LYS A 85 -14.63 -13.29 -8.79
CA LYS A 85 -13.85 -14.46 -9.26
C LYS A 85 -13.62 -14.47 -10.79
N LEU A 86 -13.54 -13.31 -11.42
CA LEU A 86 -13.20 -13.13 -12.85
C LEU A 86 -11.67 -13.05 -13.02
N TRP A 87 -10.95 -14.07 -12.54
CA TRP A 87 -9.49 -14.08 -12.40
C TRP A 87 -8.73 -13.76 -13.69
N LEU A 88 -9.14 -14.35 -14.82
CA LEU A 88 -8.48 -14.12 -16.10
C LEU A 88 -8.59 -12.66 -16.56
N HIS A 89 -9.76 -12.04 -16.35
CA HIS A 89 -9.97 -10.64 -16.71
C HIS A 89 -9.23 -9.72 -15.74
N GLY A 90 -9.19 -10.07 -14.45
CA GLY A 90 -8.38 -9.38 -13.45
C GLY A 90 -6.88 -9.42 -13.77
N LEU A 91 -6.36 -10.59 -14.15
CA LEU A 91 -4.97 -10.77 -14.56
C LEU A 91 -4.65 -9.92 -15.80
N ALA A 92 -5.49 -10.01 -16.84
CA ALA A 92 -5.32 -9.20 -18.05
C ALA A 92 -5.38 -7.70 -17.74
N TYR A 93 -6.32 -7.26 -16.90
CA TYR A 93 -6.43 -5.86 -16.49
C TYR A 93 -5.16 -5.38 -15.76
N PHE A 94 -4.57 -6.23 -14.90
CA PHE A 94 -3.36 -5.89 -14.17
C PHE A 94 -2.10 -5.91 -15.04
N SER A 95 -1.94 -6.90 -15.92
CA SER A 95 -0.69 -7.09 -16.68
C SER A 95 -0.61 -6.24 -17.94
N LEU A 96 -1.74 -5.97 -18.60
CA LEU A 96 -1.77 -5.31 -19.90
C LEU A 96 -1.16 -3.90 -19.91
N PRO A 97 -1.30 -3.05 -18.87
CA PRO A 97 -0.58 -1.78 -18.80
C PRO A 97 0.94 -1.94 -18.86
N TYR A 98 1.49 -2.93 -18.16
CA TYR A 98 2.93 -3.17 -18.11
C TYR A 98 3.46 -3.76 -19.43
N VAL A 99 2.72 -4.69 -20.02
CA VAL A 99 3.05 -5.25 -21.33
C VAL A 99 3.02 -4.14 -22.39
N LEU A 100 1.99 -3.30 -22.38
CA LEU A 100 1.89 -2.19 -23.31
C LEU A 100 3.03 -1.18 -23.11
N MET A 101 3.33 -0.82 -21.86
CA MET A 101 4.43 0.09 -21.54
C MET A 101 5.77 -0.45 -22.04
N LEU A 102 6.04 -1.74 -21.84
CA LEU A 102 7.24 -2.41 -22.34
C LEU A 102 7.32 -2.35 -23.88
N LEU A 103 6.22 -2.70 -24.56
CA LEU A 103 6.15 -2.68 -26.02
C LEU A 103 6.33 -1.27 -26.60
N LEU A 104 5.70 -0.26 -26.00
CA LEU A 104 5.85 1.14 -26.40
C LEU A 104 7.27 1.65 -26.14
N GLY A 105 7.90 1.24 -25.05
CA GLY A 105 9.31 1.55 -24.76
C GLY A 105 10.26 0.98 -25.81
N LEU A 106 10.08 -0.30 -26.19
CA LEU A 106 10.87 -0.93 -27.25
C LEU A 106 10.66 -0.25 -28.61
N LEU A 107 9.41 0.13 -28.93
CA LEU A 107 9.10 0.84 -30.16
C LEU A 107 9.71 2.25 -30.17
N GLY A 108 9.71 2.95 -29.02
CA GLY A 108 10.38 4.24 -28.87
C GLY A 108 11.88 4.17 -29.14
N VAL A 109 12.56 3.13 -28.64
CA VAL A 109 13.98 2.88 -28.92
C VAL A 109 14.22 2.61 -30.41
N ALA A 110 13.33 1.84 -31.06
CA ALA A 110 13.48 1.48 -32.47
C ALA A 110 13.16 2.63 -33.45
N ALA A 111 12.19 3.49 -33.12
CA ALA A 111 11.67 4.52 -34.02
C ALA A 111 12.26 5.92 -33.78
N GLY A 112 13.03 6.12 -32.70
CA GLY A 112 13.68 7.40 -32.38
C GLY A 112 12.72 8.50 -31.93
N GLU A 113 13.23 9.74 -31.85
CA GLU A 113 12.51 10.88 -31.23
C GLU A 113 11.22 11.28 -31.97
N ALA A 114 11.13 11.01 -33.28
CA ALA A 114 9.97 11.35 -34.09
C ALA A 114 8.70 10.56 -33.69
N ALA A 115 8.83 9.44 -32.98
CA ALA A 115 7.70 8.59 -32.57
C ALA A 115 7.05 8.99 -31.24
N GLY A 116 7.66 9.89 -30.47
CA GLY A 116 7.22 10.22 -29.11
C GLY A 116 5.77 10.67 -29.02
N SER A 117 5.34 11.57 -29.92
CA SER A 117 3.97 12.10 -29.94
C SER A 117 2.92 11.04 -30.28
N VAL A 118 3.24 10.12 -31.19
CA VAL A 118 2.33 9.03 -31.60
C VAL A 118 2.20 8.00 -30.47
N ILE A 119 3.31 7.63 -29.83
CA ILE A 119 3.33 6.74 -28.66
C ILE A 119 2.52 7.35 -27.52
N GLY A 120 2.70 8.64 -27.24
CA GLY A 120 1.96 9.36 -26.21
C GLY A 120 0.45 9.39 -26.47
N LEU A 121 0.03 9.68 -27.71
CA LEU A 121 -1.39 9.67 -28.09
C LEU A 121 -1.98 8.26 -27.98
N GLY A 122 -1.25 7.23 -28.42
CA GLY A 122 -1.66 5.83 -28.30
C GLY A 122 -1.85 5.41 -26.84
N TYR A 123 -0.93 5.81 -25.96
CA TYR A 123 -1.04 5.54 -24.53
C TYR A 123 -2.22 6.26 -23.89
N LEU A 124 -2.51 7.50 -24.28
CA LEU A 124 -3.67 8.24 -23.78
C LEU A 124 -5.00 7.61 -24.20
N LEU A 125 -5.11 7.18 -25.46
CA LEU A 125 -6.28 6.43 -25.95
C LEU A 125 -6.44 5.10 -25.20
N TYR A 126 -5.33 4.44 -24.91
CA TYR A 126 -5.33 3.23 -24.08
C TYR A 126 -5.82 3.50 -22.66
N LEU A 127 -5.36 4.58 -22.01
CA LEU A 127 -5.82 4.97 -20.68
C LEU A 127 -7.33 5.24 -20.65
N LEU A 128 -7.87 5.89 -21.69
CA LEU A 128 -9.31 6.07 -21.85
C LEU A 128 -10.02 4.72 -22.05
N ALA A 129 -9.45 3.81 -22.83
CA ALA A 129 -10.03 2.49 -23.08
C ALA A 129 -10.07 1.62 -21.81
N ILE A 130 -8.98 1.56 -21.04
CA ILE A 130 -8.93 0.78 -19.79
C ILE A 130 -9.83 1.38 -18.70
N LEU A 131 -10.10 2.69 -18.76
CA LEU A 131 -11.05 3.36 -17.86
C LEU A 131 -12.52 3.08 -18.23
N LEU A 132 -12.84 3.10 -19.53
CA LEU A 132 -14.24 3.08 -20.00
C LEU A 132 -14.74 1.68 -20.40
N LEU A 133 -13.89 0.80 -20.94
CA LEU A 133 -14.33 -0.51 -21.42
C LEU A 133 -14.75 -1.47 -20.30
N PRO A 134 -13.98 -1.64 -19.20
CA PRO A 134 -14.40 -2.53 -18.12
C PRO A 134 -15.78 -2.22 -17.53
N PRO A 135 -16.15 -0.97 -17.19
CA PRO A 135 -17.50 -0.69 -16.69
C PRO A 135 -18.59 -0.91 -17.74
N LEU A 136 -18.30 -0.75 -19.02
CA LEU A 136 -19.27 -1.02 -20.10
C LEU A 136 -19.51 -2.53 -20.32
N TYR A 137 -18.52 -3.37 -20.06
CA TYR A 137 -18.57 -4.81 -20.29
C TYR A 137 -18.65 -5.68 -19.03
N ALA A 138 -18.52 -5.09 -17.83
CA ALA A 138 -18.50 -5.81 -16.56
C ALA A 138 -19.70 -6.76 -16.39
N ASN A 139 -20.93 -6.27 -16.59
CA ASN A 139 -22.12 -7.12 -16.49
C ASN A 139 -22.11 -8.25 -17.53
N ALA A 140 -21.62 -8.00 -18.75
CA ALA A 140 -21.55 -8.99 -19.81
C ALA A 140 -20.51 -10.08 -19.51
N TRP A 141 -19.33 -9.71 -19.00
CA TRP A 141 -18.32 -10.66 -18.55
C TRP A 141 -18.84 -11.53 -17.40
N TYR A 142 -19.52 -10.92 -16.44
CA TYR A 142 -20.08 -11.65 -15.31
C TYR A 142 -21.21 -12.59 -15.74
N TYR A 143 -22.09 -12.14 -16.64
CA TYR A 143 -23.14 -12.98 -17.24
C TYR A 143 -22.56 -14.22 -17.92
N ARG A 144 -21.58 -14.05 -18.82
CA ARG A 144 -20.92 -15.17 -19.51
C ARG A 144 -20.24 -16.12 -18.53
N ALA A 145 -19.59 -15.58 -17.50
CA ALA A 145 -18.97 -16.39 -16.46
C ALA A 145 -20.01 -17.20 -15.65
N CYS A 146 -21.17 -16.61 -15.34
CA CYS A 146 -22.25 -17.31 -14.66
C CYS A 146 -22.85 -18.41 -15.54
N GLN A 147 -23.09 -18.14 -16.82
CA GLN A 147 -23.58 -19.14 -17.77
C GLN A 147 -22.61 -20.32 -17.90
N ARG A 148 -21.30 -20.05 -17.98
CA ARG A 148 -20.29 -21.11 -18.02
C ARG A 148 -20.34 -21.99 -16.78
N LYS A 149 -20.42 -21.39 -15.58
CA LYS A 149 -20.55 -22.16 -14.32
C LYS A 149 -21.81 -23.00 -14.27
N ILE A 150 -22.94 -22.46 -14.74
CA ILE A 150 -24.22 -23.19 -14.80
C ILE A 150 -24.10 -24.39 -15.76
N ALA A 151 -23.51 -24.19 -16.93
CA ALA A 151 -23.29 -25.25 -17.91
C ALA A 151 -22.37 -26.35 -17.34
N GLU A 152 -21.27 -25.98 -16.68
CA GLU A 152 -20.36 -26.91 -16.01
C GLU A 152 -21.07 -27.70 -14.90
N ALA A 153 -21.88 -27.05 -14.06
CA ALA A 153 -22.63 -27.75 -13.02
C ALA A 153 -23.64 -28.74 -13.62
N ARG A 154 -24.38 -28.34 -14.66
CA ARG A 154 -25.32 -29.21 -15.37
C ARG A 154 -24.63 -30.42 -16.00
N ALA A 155 -23.41 -30.25 -16.53
CA ALA A 155 -22.63 -31.34 -17.10
C ALA A 155 -22.04 -32.29 -16.03
N SER A 156 -21.78 -31.79 -14.81
CA SER A 156 -21.06 -32.54 -13.77
C SER A 156 -21.87 -33.61 -13.04
N SER A 157 -23.20 -33.48 -12.96
CA SER A 157 -24.06 -34.42 -12.23
C SER A 157 -25.50 -34.35 -12.71
N THR A 158 -26.23 -35.46 -12.58
CA THR A 158 -27.66 -35.54 -12.95
C THR A 158 -28.59 -35.12 -11.80
N ASP A 159 -28.08 -35.10 -10.56
CA ASP A 159 -28.84 -34.74 -9.36
C ASP A 159 -28.91 -33.20 -9.18
N PRO A 160 -30.11 -32.60 -9.19
CA PRO A 160 -30.29 -31.16 -9.01
C PRO A 160 -29.67 -30.63 -7.71
N GLN A 161 -29.77 -31.36 -6.60
CA GLN A 161 -29.25 -30.88 -5.31
C GLN A 161 -27.73 -30.72 -5.35
N ARG A 162 -27.04 -31.69 -5.95
CA ARG A 162 -25.59 -31.64 -6.14
C ARG A 162 -25.16 -30.51 -7.08
N GLN A 163 -25.92 -30.27 -8.15
CA GLN A 163 -25.69 -29.14 -9.06
C GLN A 163 -25.75 -27.79 -8.32
N PHE A 164 -26.81 -27.58 -7.52
CA PHE A 164 -26.96 -26.34 -6.75
C PHE A 164 -25.91 -26.19 -5.65
N ALA A 165 -25.51 -27.28 -4.99
CA ALA A 165 -24.43 -27.25 -4.01
C ALA A 165 -23.08 -26.84 -4.62
N LEU A 166 -22.75 -27.35 -5.81
CA LEU A 166 -21.55 -26.97 -6.55
C LEU A 166 -21.58 -25.49 -6.96
N LEU A 167 -22.74 -24.99 -7.40
CA LEU A 167 -22.90 -23.58 -7.74
C LEU A 167 -22.80 -22.67 -6.53
N ALA A 168 -23.34 -23.07 -5.37
CA ALA A 168 -23.21 -22.32 -4.13
C ALA A 168 -21.74 -22.25 -3.66
N ALA A 169 -20.98 -23.34 -3.78
CA ALA A 169 -19.57 -23.40 -3.40
C ALA A 169 -18.67 -22.56 -4.34
N ASN A 170 -18.86 -22.70 -5.65
CA ASN A 170 -18.00 -22.05 -6.66
C ASN A 170 -18.49 -20.65 -7.08
N GLY A 171 -19.74 -20.33 -6.78
CA GLY A 171 -20.39 -19.05 -7.02
C GLY A 171 -20.01 -17.98 -6.00
N GLY A 172 -20.86 -16.97 -5.89
CA GLY A 172 -20.73 -15.89 -4.92
C GLY A 172 -19.48 -15.03 -5.12
N THR A 173 -18.90 -14.60 -3.99
CA THR A 173 -17.85 -13.59 -3.94
C THR A 173 -16.63 -14.08 -3.17
N SER A 174 -15.43 -13.60 -3.53
CA SER A 174 -14.18 -13.95 -2.84
C SER A 174 -13.72 -12.81 -1.93
N HIS A 175 -13.83 -13.02 -0.61
CA HIS A 175 -13.26 -12.08 0.37
C HIS A 175 -11.73 -12.24 0.52
N ALA A 176 -11.20 -13.43 0.24
CA ALA A 176 -9.76 -13.70 0.33
C ALA A 176 -8.93 -12.79 -0.59
N ALA A 177 -9.40 -12.54 -1.81
CA ALA A 177 -8.72 -11.63 -2.74
C ALA A 177 -8.60 -10.21 -2.18
N LEU A 178 -9.68 -9.71 -1.54
CA LEU A 178 -9.68 -8.38 -0.94
C LEU A 178 -8.66 -8.29 0.21
N PHE A 179 -8.65 -9.29 1.11
CA PHE A 179 -7.70 -9.32 2.23
C PHE A 179 -6.25 -9.39 1.77
N LEU A 180 -5.94 -10.19 0.74
CA LEU A 180 -4.59 -10.28 0.19
C LEU A 180 -4.11 -8.95 -0.37
N ILE A 181 -4.95 -8.26 -1.16
CA ILE A 181 -4.56 -6.96 -1.73
C ILE A 181 -4.39 -5.91 -0.62
N LEU A 182 -5.30 -5.90 0.36
CA LEU A 182 -5.20 -4.98 1.49
C LEU A 182 -3.93 -5.23 2.32
N ALA A 183 -3.57 -6.50 2.56
CA ALA A 183 -2.34 -6.85 3.27
C ALA A 183 -1.09 -6.36 2.53
N VAL A 184 -1.00 -6.58 1.21
CA VAL A 184 0.11 -6.08 0.39
C VAL A 184 0.18 -4.55 0.41
N PHE A 185 -0.97 -3.87 0.34
CA PHE A 185 -1.04 -2.41 0.43
C PHE A 185 -0.55 -1.90 1.80
N CYS A 186 -0.98 -2.52 2.90
CA CYS A 186 -0.50 -2.16 4.24
C CYS A 186 1.03 -2.32 4.36
N VAL A 187 1.60 -3.42 3.86
CA VAL A 187 3.06 -3.63 3.85
C VAL A 187 3.78 -2.55 3.04
N ALA A 188 3.25 -2.18 1.87
CA ALA A 188 3.83 -1.13 1.04
C ALA A 188 3.82 0.23 1.74
N VAL A 189 2.71 0.61 2.39
CA VAL A 189 2.59 1.86 3.15
C VAL A 189 3.59 1.90 4.30
N VAL A 190 3.70 0.81 5.08
CA VAL A 190 4.67 0.70 6.17
C VAL A 190 6.10 0.82 5.64
N GLY A 191 6.41 0.21 4.49
CA GLY A 191 7.71 0.33 3.84
C GLY A 191 8.07 1.76 3.45
N ILE A 192 7.13 2.50 2.85
CA ILE A 192 7.33 3.91 2.48
C ILE A 192 7.55 4.78 3.72
N LEU A 193 6.72 4.61 4.76
CA LEU A 193 6.86 5.34 6.01
C LEU A 193 8.21 5.03 6.69
N ALA A 194 8.62 3.77 6.71
CA ALA A 194 9.91 3.36 7.27
C ALA A 194 11.09 3.97 6.49
N ALA A 195 11.03 4.00 5.16
CA ALA A 195 12.07 4.59 4.32
C ALA A 195 12.29 6.09 4.59
N ILE A 196 11.25 6.82 5.02
CA ILE A 196 11.35 8.23 5.40
C ILE A 196 11.74 8.38 6.88
N ALA A 197 11.12 7.60 7.76
CA ALA A 197 11.27 7.74 9.20
C ALA A 197 12.63 7.26 9.71
N ILE A 198 13.18 6.17 9.17
CA ILE A 198 14.43 5.58 9.65
C ILE A 198 15.62 6.55 9.44
N PRO A 199 15.84 7.13 8.24
CA PRO A 199 16.93 8.10 8.05
C PRO A 199 16.75 9.35 8.91
N ALA A 200 15.53 9.85 9.05
CA ALA A 200 15.25 11.03 9.87
C ALA A 200 15.54 10.79 11.36
N TYR A 201 15.15 9.62 11.90
CA TYR A 201 15.47 9.22 13.27
C TYR A 201 16.97 9.07 13.48
N HIS A 202 17.66 8.45 12.51
CA HIS A 202 19.10 8.33 12.54
C HIS A 202 19.77 9.72 12.57
N ASP A 203 19.37 10.65 11.70
CA ASP A 203 19.88 12.02 11.70
C ASP A 203 19.66 12.76 13.02
N TYR A 204 18.47 12.63 13.59
CA TYR A 204 18.14 13.21 14.90
C TYR A 204 19.04 12.66 16.00
N SER A 205 19.26 11.33 16.00
CA SER A 205 20.14 10.69 16.98
C SER A 205 21.59 11.16 16.85
N GLN A 206 22.09 11.37 15.63
CA GLN A 206 23.45 11.88 15.42
C GLN A 206 23.57 13.34 15.89
N ARG A 207 22.60 14.20 15.59
CA ARG A 207 22.55 15.59 16.11
C ARG A 207 22.58 15.64 17.63
N ALA A 208 21.81 14.78 18.29
CA ALA A 208 21.77 14.70 19.74
C ALA A 208 23.15 14.30 20.33
N ARG A 209 23.84 13.35 19.68
CA ARG A 209 25.21 12.94 20.07
C ARG A 209 26.22 14.07 19.94
N VAL A 210 26.19 14.82 18.82
CA VAL A 210 27.07 15.99 18.63
C VAL A 210 26.76 17.09 19.64
N ALA A 211 25.48 17.38 19.90
CA ALA A 211 25.08 18.35 20.92
C ALA A 211 25.55 17.95 22.33
N GLN A 212 25.49 16.66 22.67
CA GLN A 212 26.02 16.15 23.93
C GLN A 212 27.55 16.35 24.03
N ALA A 213 28.26 16.10 22.93
CA ALA A 213 29.71 16.34 22.85
C ALA A 213 30.06 17.82 22.99
N GLU A 214 29.29 18.72 22.37
CA GLU A 214 29.46 20.18 22.51
C GLU A 214 29.28 20.62 23.98
N VAL A 215 28.21 20.16 24.65
CA VAL A 215 27.94 20.50 26.05
C VAL A 215 29.10 20.04 26.94
N LEU A 216 29.62 18.84 26.73
CA LEU A 216 30.76 18.32 27.47
C LEU A 216 32.04 19.13 27.17
N GLY A 217 32.28 19.47 25.91
CA GLY A 217 33.35 20.36 25.49
C GLY A 217 33.33 21.71 26.20
N ARG A 218 32.16 22.34 26.27
CA ARG A 218 31.97 23.61 26.99
C ARG A 218 32.23 23.47 28.48
N SER A 219 31.87 22.34 29.09
CA SER A 219 32.22 22.10 30.49
C SER A 219 33.74 21.99 30.70
N ALA A 220 34.47 21.35 29.78
CA ALA A 220 35.93 21.30 29.81
C ALA A 220 36.55 22.69 29.60
N SER A 221 35.99 23.48 28.69
CA SER A 221 36.48 24.82 28.37
C SER A 221 36.38 25.79 29.55
N VAL A 222 35.34 25.68 30.38
CA VAL A 222 35.20 26.44 31.64
C VAL A 222 36.32 26.10 32.63
N VAL A 223 36.68 24.83 32.75
CA VAL A 223 37.75 24.37 33.65
C VAL A 223 39.11 24.88 33.17
N VAL A 224 39.38 24.77 31.86
CA VAL A 224 40.61 25.31 31.24
C VAL A 224 40.70 26.83 31.42
N SER A 225 39.59 27.55 31.19
CA SER A 225 39.56 29.01 31.37
C SER A 225 39.83 29.41 32.83
N SER A 226 39.26 28.68 33.78
CA SER A 226 39.48 28.90 35.21
C SER A 226 40.92 28.61 35.64
N TYR A 227 41.60 27.68 34.98
CA TYR A 227 43.02 27.43 35.18
C TYR A 227 43.85 28.60 34.63
N TYR A 228 43.58 29.00 33.39
CA TYR A 228 44.26 30.11 32.72
C TYR A 228 44.18 31.42 33.52
N TYR A 229 43.00 31.78 34.03
CA TYR A 229 42.86 33.02 34.82
C TYR A 229 43.65 33.00 36.14
N ARG A 230 43.87 31.82 36.73
CA ARG A 230 44.62 31.68 38.00
C ARG A 230 46.13 31.64 37.78
N GLN A 231 46.58 30.90 36.77
CA GLN A 231 48.00 30.62 36.55
C GLN A 231 48.63 31.49 35.46
N GLN A 232 47.82 32.24 34.70
CA GLN A 232 48.23 33.02 33.52
C GLN A 232 48.93 32.18 32.43
N GLN A 233 48.72 30.86 32.46
CA GLN A 233 49.29 29.87 31.53
C GLN A 233 48.22 28.83 31.19
N LEU A 234 48.25 28.30 29.97
CA LEU A 234 47.38 27.19 29.57
C LEU A 234 47.83 25.90 30.27
N PRO A 235 46.89 25.04 30.72
CA PRO A 235 47.26 23.75 31.30
C PRO A 235 47.81 22.82 30.22
N SER A 236 48.79 21.98 30.58
CA SER A 236 49.38 20.99 29.67
C SER A 236 48.41 19.85 29.32
N SER A 237 47.40 19.62 30.18
CA SER A 237 46.36 18.62 29.97
C SER A 237 45.06 18.99 30.70
N LEU A 238 43.95 18.37 30.28
CA LEU A 238 42.66 18.52 30.97
C LEU A 238 42.68 18.00 32.41
N ALA A 239 43.48 16.97 32.69
CA ALA A 239 43.62 16.41 34.03
C ALA A 239 44.29 17.42 34.99
N GLU A 240 45.30 18.16 34.52
CA GLU A 240 45.95 19.23 35.29
C GLU A 240 44.97 20.37 35.61
N ALA A 241 44.08 20.69 34.67
CA ALA A 241 43.04 21.68 34.88
C ALA A 241 41.98 21.23 35.92
N GLY A 242 41.94 19.93 36.26
CA GLY A 242 40.99 19.34 37.20
C GLY A 242 39.71 18.81 36.54
N PHE A 243 39.73 18.58 35.23
CA PHE A 243 38.57 18.02 34.52
C PHE A 243 38.50 16.50 34.67
N ALA A 244 37.49 16.00 35.38
CA ALA A 244 37.30 14.57 35.68
C ALA A 244 35.90 14.05 35.33
N THR A 245 35.16 14.75 34.48
CA THR A 245 33.79 14.37 34.08
C THR A 245 33.82 13.07 33.27
N PRO A 246 32.98 12.06 33.59
CA PRO A 246 32.91 10.83 32.81
C PRO A 246 32.44 11.12 31.38
N LEU A 247 33.08 10.48 30.40
CA LEU A 247 32.71 10.61 29.00
C LEU A 247 31.44 9.79 28.72
N PRO A 248 30.42 10.37 28.05
CA PRO A 248 29.26 9.64 27.59
C PRO A 248 29.60 8.75 26.39
N ASP A 249 28.73 7.78 26.08
CA ASP A 249 28.90 6.86 24.94
C ASP A 249 29.03 7.55 23.57
N SER A 250 28.66 8.83 23.47
CA SER A 250 28.80 9.64 22.26
C SER A 250 30.20 10.23 22.06
N VAL A 251 31.06 10.19 23.08
CA VAL A 251 32.39 10.83 23.07
C VAL A 251 33.46 9.77 23.37
N GLN A 252 34.39 9.61 22.43
CA GLN A 252 35.51 8.67 22.57
C GLN A 252 36.62 9.26 23.43
N ARG A 253 36.94 10.55 23.21
CA ARG A 253 38.03 11.23 23.91
C ARG A 253 37.86 12.75 23.84
N ILE A 254 38.37 13.44 24.85
CA ILE A 254 38.60 14.89 24.81
C ILE A 254 40.07 15.14 25.16
N GLU A 255 40.76 15.89 24.30
CA GLU A 255 42.15 16.29 24.48
C GLU A 255 42.27 17.81 24.36
N LEU A 256 43.16 18.41 25.15
CA LEU A 256 43.54 19.81 25.02
C LEU A 256 44.88 19.84 24.30
N ASP A 257 44.93 20.57 23.19
CA ASP A 257 46.20 20.97 22.60
C ASP A 257 46.73 22.18 23.37
N ALA A 258 47.81 21.96 24.13
CA ALA A 258 48.42 22.98 24.96
C ALA A 258 49.11 24.10 24.15
N GLU A 259 49.49 23.82 22.90
CA GLU A 259 50.14 24.81 22.03
C GLU A 259 49.12 25.77 21.41
N SER A 260 48.03 25.24 20.86
CA SER A 260 46.99 26.05 20.23
C SER A 260 45.87 26.52 21.17
N GLY A 261 45.74 25.91 22.35
CA GLY A 261 44.60 26.14 23.26
C GLY A 261 43.29 25.58 22.73
N THR A 262 43.33 24.65 21.76
CA THR A 262 42.13 24.05 21.15
C THR A 262 41.75 22.76 21.88
N LEU A 263 40.47 22.63 22.20
CA LEU A 263 39.89 21.38 22.70
C LEU A 263 39.43 20.52 21.52
N HIS A 264 40.01 19.33 21.39
CA HIS A 264 39.64 18.31 20.42
C HIS A 264 38.70 17.30 21.07
N ILE A 265 37.46 17.22 20.60
CA ILE A 265 36.46 16.27 21.09
C ILE A 265 36.21 15.25 19.99
N THR A 266 36.71 14.04 20.19
CA THR A 266 36.55 12.94 19.24
C THR A 266 35.25 12.20 19.54
N LEU A 267 34.35 12.14 18.56
CA LEU A 267 33.06 11.45 18.67
C LEU A 267 33.22 9.94 18.62
N ALA A 268 32.40 9.25 19.41
CA ALA A 268 32.23 7.81 19.38
C ALA A 268 30.98 7.41 18.56
N GLY A 269 30.91 6.14 18.17
CA GLY A 269 29.77 5.57 17.44
C GLY A 269 30.17 4.89 16.14
N THR A 270 29.26 4.84 15.18
CA THR A 270 29.49 4.21 13.86
C THR A 270 29.55 5.24 12.74
N THR A 271 28.62 6.21 12.72
CA THR A 271 28.50 7.19 11.62
C THR A 271 29.47 8.35 11.73
N LEU A 272 29.68 8.89 12.94
CA LEU A 272 30.57 10.02 13.21
C LEU A 272 31.83 9.58 13.97
N ALA A 273 32.13 8.28 13.98
CA ALA A 273 33.23 7.71 14.74
C ALA A 273 34.56 8.34 14.33
N GLY A 274 35.32 8.85 15.30
CA GLY A 274 36.63 9.47 15.04
C GLY A 274 36.55 10.89 14.48
N GLN A 275 35.36 11.39 14.13
CA GLN A 275 35.20 12.79 13.71
C GLN A 275 35.31 13.72 14.92
N GLN A 276 35.86 14.91 14.69
CA GLN A 276 36.19 15.85 15.77
C GLN A 276 35.33 17.11 15.76
N LEU A 277 34.93 17.51 16.96
CA LEU A 277 34.47 18.86 17.27
C LEU A 277 35.63 19.63 17.91
N LEU A 278 35.89 20.84 17.42
CA LEU A 278 36.98 21.70 17.87
C LEU A 278 36.37 22.88 18.64
N LEU A 279 36.80 23.11 19.88
CA LEU A 279 36.51 24.34 20.60
C LEU A 279 37.79 25.15 20.69
N VAL A 280 37.81 26.32 20.07
CA VAL A 280 38.97 27.20 20.01
C VAL A 280 38.78 28.35 20.98
N ALA A 281 39.76 28.57 21.86
CA ALA A 281 39.78 29.75 22.72
C ALA A 281 40.23 30.98 21.91
N GLN A 282 39.40 32.00 21.85
CA GLN A 282 39.74 33.31 21.31
C GLN A 282 39.88 34.32 22.45
N PRO A 283 41.04 34.95 22.63
CA PRO A 283 41.22 35.99 23.63
C PRO A 283 40.47 37.26 23.21
N GLN A 284 39.65 37.79 24.12
CA GLN A 284 38.94 39.05 23.95
C GLN A 284 39.74 40.21 24.57
N ALA A 285 39.44 41.45 24.16
CA ALA A 285 40.20 42.64 24.57
C ALA A 285 40.22 42.90 26.09
N ASP A 286 39.30 42.29 26.83
CA ASP A 286 39.18 42.36 28.29
C ASP A 286 39.96 41.24 29.02
N GLY A 287 40.70 40.41 28.29
CA GLY A 287 41.46 39.29 28.84
C GLY A 287 40.65 38.02 29.08
N ARG A 288 39.36 37.98 28.71
CA ARG A 288 38.54 36.76 28.79
C ARG A 288 38.75 35.86 27.56
N LEU A 289 38.67 34.55 27.76
CA LEU A 289 38.66 33.57 26.67
C LEU A 289 37.21 33.29 26.24
N GLU A 290 36.88 33.65 25.00
CA GLU A 290 35.64 33.27 24.34
C GLU A 290 35.85 32.00 23.52
N TRP A 291 35.00 31.00 23.71
CA TRP A 291 35.16 29.70 23.05
C TRP A 291 34.24 29.58 21.86
N GLN A 292 34.83 29.37 20.68
CA GLN A 292 34.09 29.13 19.44
C GLN A 292 34.14 27.66 19.06
N CYS A 293 32.97 27.12 18.72
CA CYS A 293 32.82 25.74 18.30
C CYS A 293 32.92 25.64 16.77
N ARG A 294 33.71 24.71 16.24
CA ARG A 294 33.81 24.44 14.81
C ARG A 294 34.08 22.96 14.54
N SER A 295 33.81 22.50 13.33
CA SER A 295 34.26 21.19 12.85
C SER A 295 34.52 21.25 11.35
N GLU A 296 35.60 20.60 10.90
CA GLU A 296 35.91 20.44 9.48
C GLU A 296 35.47 19.08 8.93
N GLN A 297 35.18 18.13 9.83
CA GLN A 297 34.93 16.72 9.49
C GLN A 297 33.44 16.35 9.57
N ILE A 298 32.68 17.04 10.43
CA ILE A 298 31.26 16.77 10.67
C ILE A 298 30.43 17.66 9.73
N SER A 299 29.53 17.07 8.96
CA SER A 299 28.60 17.82 8.11
C SER A 299 27.74 18.79 8.94
N ASP A 300 27.54 20.02 8.44
CA ASP A 300 26.66 21.06 9.01
C ASP A 300 25.26 20.55 9.39
N LYS A 301 24.78 19.53 8.67
CA LYS A 301 23.52 18.87 8.97
C LYS A 301 23.47 18.33 10.40
N TYR A 302 24.58 17.86 10.96
CA TYR A 302 24.66 17.27 12.30
C TYR A 302 25.15 18.26 13.36
N LEU A 303 25.75 19.39 12.96
CA LEU A 303 26.28 20.38 13.88
C LEU A 303 25.15 21.16 14.59
N PRO A 304 25.30 21.48 15.89
CA PRO A 304 24.48 22.47 16.58
C PRO A 304 24.63 23.87 15.95
N GLY A 305 23.65 24.75 16.13
CA GLY A 305 23.66 26.09 15.51
C GLY A 305 24.93 26.89 15.83
N ARG A 306 25.37 26.86 17.10
CA ARG A 306 26.60 27.55 17.58
C ARG A 306 27.90 27.05 16.96
N CYS A 307 27.91 25.82 16.45
CA CYS A 307 29.08 25.22 15.81
C CYS A 307 29.09 25.42 14.28
N ARG A 308 28.00 25.96 13.72
CA ARG A 308 27.88 26.30 12.29
C ARG A 308 28.24 27.75 12.00
N GLU A 309 28.13 28.61 13.00
CA GLU A 309 28.48 30.02 12.89
C GLU A 309 30.01 30.14 12.85
N GLN A 310 30.58 30.18 11.64
CA GLN A 310 31.93 30.67 11.42
C GLN A 310 31.90 32.20 11.47
N PRO A 311 32.74 32.87 12.28
CA PRO A 311 33.07 34.27 12.05
C PRO A 311 33.93 34.46 10.79
#